data_AF-Q38DY6-F1
#
_entry.id   AF-Q38DY6-F1
#
_cell.length_a   1.000
_cell.length_b   1.000
_cell.length_c   1.000
_cell.angle_alpha   90.00
_cell.angle_beta   90.00
_cell.angle_gamma   90.00
#
_symmetry.space_group_name_H-M   'P 1'
#
loop_
_entity.id
_entity.type
_entity.pdbx_description
1 polymer ?
#
loop_
_entity_poly.entity_id
_entity_poly.type
_entity_poly.pdbx_seq_one_letter_code
_entity_poly.pdbx_strand_id
1 'polypeptide(L)'
;MQGEGNELLERLDAFFGEGANTDAIGNFFSEEYNIVQRLEAANDSSEALEFFSLFKRYGALVNTILETFGEREAASGSAVSLEQLAEAVMKEWQQPQDFCRYLCTGYIAGALDFDSFKQLVADVVALTTYPVGDEISEDEAVSVSGSIEEDDNEEEDA
;
A
#
# COMPACT_ATOMS: atom_id res chain seq x y z
N MET A 1 -2.97 -0.40 -31.37
CA MET A 1 -4.18 0.01 -30.60
C MET A 1 -3.80 0.28 -29.13
N GLN A 2 -2.87 1.20 -28.85
CA GLN A 2 -2.41 1.49 -27.48
C GLN A 2 -3.25 2.57 -26.75
N GLY A 3 -4.24 3.18 -27.40
CA GLY A 3 -4.99 4.33 -26.85
C GLY A 3 -6.19 3.96 -25.98
N GLU A 4 -7.05 3.05 -26.44
CA GLU A 4 -8.37 2.79 -25.80
C GLU A 4 -8.25 2.22 -24.37
N GLY A 5 -7.31 1.29 -24.15
CA GLY A 5 -7.09 0.72 -22.82
C GLY A 5 -6.57 1.74 -21.80
N ASN A 6 -5.77 2.71 -22.25
CA ASN A 6 -5.26 3.76 -21.37
C ASN A 6 -6.38 4.74 -21.00
N GLU A 7 -7.24 5.11 -21.95
CA GLU A 7 -8.38 5.99 -21.67
C GLU A 7 -9.38 5.36 -20.70
N LEU A 8 -9.62 4.04 -20.80
CA LEU A 8 -10.43 3.33 -19.83
C LEU A 8 -9.82 3.36 -18.43
N LEU A 9 -8.52 3.08 -18.31
CA LEU A 9 -7.81 3.11 -17.03
C LEU A 9 -7.76 4.53 -16.44
N GLU A 10 -7.58 5.56 -17.26
CA GLU A 10 -7.61 6.97 -16.81
C GLU A 10 -8.98 7.33 -16.21
N ARG A 11 -10.08 6.89 -16.83
CA ARG A 11 -11.44 7.11 -16.29
C ARG A 11 -11.69 6.30 -15.03
N LEU A 12 -11.23 5.05 -15.00
CA LEU A 12 -11.35 4.17 -13.83
C LEU A 12 -10.55 4.73 -12.64
N ASP A 13 -9.33 5.18 -12.89
CA ASP A 13 -8.44 5.77 -11.89
C ASP A 13 -9.03 7.06 -11.31
N ALA A 14 -9.53 7.95 -12.19
CA ALA A 14 -10.23 9.15 -11.76
C ALA A 14 -11.45 8.82 -10.90
N PHE A 15 -12.21 7.76 -11.25
CA PHE A 15 -13.33 7.30 -10.44
C PHE A 15 -12.89 6.77 -9.09
N PHE A 16 -11.87 5.90 -9.03
CA PHE A 16 -11.30 5.42 -7.78
C PHE A 16 -10.74 6.54 -6.90
N GLY A 17 -10.22 7.61 -7.52
CA GLY A 17 -9.76 8.82 -6.84
C GLY A 17 -10.87 9.75 -6.34
N GLU A 18 -12.14 9.46 -6.60
CA GLU A 18 -13.25 10.19 -5.99
C GLU A 18 -13.29 9.91 -4.49
N GLY A 19 -13.49 10.97 -3.68
CA GLY A 19 -13.41 10.90 -2.22
C GLY A 19 -14.23 9.76 -1.60
N ALA A 20 -15.43 9.50 -2.12
CA ALA A 20 -16.28 8.41 -1.63
C ALA A 20 -15.62 7.02 -1.76
N ASN A 21 -14.84 6.79 -2.82
CA ASN A 21 -14.18 5.51 -3.08
C ASN A 21 -12.89 5.38 -2.28
N THR A 22 -12.07 6.44 -2.24
CA THR A 22 -10.87 6.47 -1.40
C THR A 22 -11.21 6.35 0.09
N ASP A 23 -12.29 7.01 0.53
CA ASP A 23 -12.77 6.95 1.91
C ASP A 23 -13.28 5.55 2.24
N ALA A 24 -14.02 4.89 1.33
CA ALA A 24 -14.50 3.54 1.55
C ALA A 24 -13.33 2.55 1.76
N ILE A 25 -12.28 2.66 0.96
CA ILE A 25 -11.07 1.83 1.09
C ILE A 25 -10.28 2.19 2.36
N GLY A 26 -10.10 3.47 2.65
CA GLY A 26 -9.41 3.93 3.86
C GLY A 26 -10.12 3.51 5.14
N ASN A 27 -11.45 3.64 5.18
CA ASN A 27 -12.28 3.20 6.29
C ASN A 27 -12.20 1.68 6.47
N PHE A 28 -12.23 0.90 5.38
CA PHE A 28 -12.05 -0.54 5.45
C PHE A 28 -10.77 -0.94 6.18
N PHE A 29 -9.62 -0.36 5.81
CA PHE A 29 -8.36 -0.69 6.49
C PHE A 29 -8.30 -0.15 7.93
N SER A 30 -8.95 0.98 8.20
CA SER A 30 -9.00 1.58 9.54
C SER A 30 -9.86 0.77 10.51
N GLU A 31 -11.03 0.30 10.07
CA GLU A 31 -11.93 -0.54 10.86
C GLU A 31 -11.33 -1.93 11.12
N GLU A 32 -10.59 -2.45 10.14
CA GLU A 32 -9.99 -3.77 10.16
C GLU A 32 -8.53 -3.78 10.64
N TYR A 33 -8.07 -2.67 11.21
CA TYR A 33 -6.67 -2.46 11.58
C TYR A 33 -6.11 -3.58 12.49
N ASN A 34 -6.93 -4.11 13.40
CA ASN A 34 -6.55 -5.21 14.29
C ASN A 34 -6.19 -6.51 13.56
N ILE A 35 -6.78 -6.75 12.39
CA ILE A 35 -6.49 -7.90 11.53
C ILE A 35 -5.31 -7.56 10.61
N VAL A 36 -5.29 -6.35 10.07
CA VAL A 36 -4.23 -5.82 9.21
C VAL A 36 -2.84 -5.93 9.88
N GLN A 37 -2.73 -5.62 11.17
CA GLN A 37 -1.48 -5.75 11.93
C GLN A 37 -0.95 -7.19 12.06
N ARG A 38 -1.78 -8.20 11.78
CA ARG A 38 -1.43 -9.63 11.90
C ARG A 38 -0.94 -10.23 10.59
N LEU A 39 -0.52 -9.39 9.64
CA LEU A 39 -0.02 -9.80 8.34
C LEU A 39 1.06 -10.89 8.41
N GLU A 40 1.89 -10.88 9.45
CA GLU A 40 2.99 -11.83 9.66
C GLU A 40 2.60 -13.10 10.42
N ALA A 41 1.30 -13.34 10.67
CA ALA A 41 0.84 -14.54 11.34
C ALA A 41 1.21 -15.81 10.55
N ALA A 42 1.42 -16.92 11.27
CA ALA A 42 1.73 -18.20 10.65
C ALA A 42 0.57 -18.68 9.75
N ASN A 43 0.87 -19.18 8.55
CA ASN A 43 -0.15 -19.55 7.55
C ASN A 43 -1.15 -20.63 8.03
N ASP A 44 -0.79 -21.44 9.03
CA ASP A 44 -1.62 -22.48 9.62
C ASP A 44 -2.42 -22.01 10.85
N SER A 45 -2.38 -20.72 11.16
CA SER A 45 -3.02 -20.14 12.34
C SER A 45 -4.46 -19.68 12.08
N SER A 46 -5.23 -19.48 13.15
CA SER A 46 -6.56 -18.86 13.08
C SER A 46 -6.50 -17.45 12.51
N GLU A 47 -5.44 -16.71 12.81
CA GLU A 47 -5.20 -15.36 12.34
C GLU A 47 -5.02 -15.33 10.81
N ALA A 48 -4.35 -16.32 10.22
CA ALA A 48 -4.25 -16.41 8.76
C ALA A 48 -5.62 -16.63 8.09
N LEU A 49 -6.52 -17.38 8.73
CA LEU A 49 -7.90 -17.56 8.23
C LEU A 49 -8.73 -16.28 8.36
N GLU A 50 -8.55 -15.52 9.45
CA GLU A 50 -9.16 -14.20 9.62
C GLU A 50 -8.64 -13.22 8.56
N PHE A 51 -7.34 -13.23 8.29
CA PHE A 51 -6.71 -12.39 7.28
C PHE A 51 -7.18 -12.76 5.86
N PHE A 52 -7.33 -14.05 5.55
CA PHE A 52 -7.94 -14.48 4.29
C PHE A 52 -9.43 -14.09 4.19
N SER A 53 -10.13 -14.04 5.32
CA SER A 53 -11.50 -13.53 5.37
C SER A 53 -11.56 -12.02 5.16
N LEU A 54 -10.57 -11.27 5.64
CA LEU A 54 -10.37 -9.85 5.33
C LEU A 54 -10.18 -9.63 3.83
N PHE A 55 -9.30 -10.40 3.19
CA PHE A 55 -9.10 -10.38 1.73
C PHE A 55 -10.42 -10.54 0.96
N LYS A 56 -11.25 -11.52 1.34
CA LYS A 56 -12.56 -11.74 0.67
C LYS A 56 -13.50 -10.54 0.82
N ARG A 57 -13.49 -9.88 1.99
CA ARG A 57 -14.31 -8.67 2.20
C ARG A 57 -13.76 -7.48 1.43
N TYR A 58 -12.44 -7.34 1.34
CA TYR A 58 -11.79 -6.35 0.48
C TYR A 58 -12.19 -6.54 -0.99
N GLY A 59 -12.14 -7.78 -1.47
CA GLY A 59 -12.59 -8.11 -2.83
C GLY A 59 -14.05 -7.73 -3.09
N ALA A 60 -14.94 -7.96 -2.13
CA ALA A 60 -16.34 -7.54 -2.24
C ALA A 60 -16.52 -6.01 -2.28
N LEU A 61 -15.73 -5.28 -1.49
CA LEU A 61 -15.71 -3.82 -1.51
C LEU A 61 -15.27 -3.29 -2.87
N VAL A 62 -14.13 -3.76 -3.39
CA VAL A 62 -13.63 -3.36 -4.71
C VAL A 62 -14.61 -3.73 -5.81
N ASN A 63 -15.25 -4.90 -5.74
CA ASN A 63 -16.29 -5.29 -6.69
C ASN A 63 -17.49 -4.31 -6.67
N THR A 64 -17.91 -3.84 -5.49
CA THR A 64 -19.00 -2.85 -5.37
C THR A 64 -18.62 -1.52 -6.03
N ILE A 65 -17.37 -1.09 -5.88
CA ILE A 65 -16.84 0.11 -6.54
C ILE A 65 -16.84 -0.09 -8.07
N LEU A 66 -16.40 -1.25 -8.56
CA LEU A 66 -16.39 -1.57 -10.00
C LEU A 66 -17.80 -1.67 -10.60
N GLU A 67 -18.76 -2.23 -9.88
CA GLU A 67 -20.17 -2.25 -10.29
C GLU A 67 -20.72 -0.83 -10.42
N THR A 68 -20.46 0.02 -9.42
CA THR A 68 -20.87 1.43 -9.44
C THR A 68 -20.24 2.18 -10.63
N PHE A 69 -18.97 1.91 -10.93
CA PHE A 69 -18.31 2.45 -12.12
C PHE A 69 -19.02 1.98 -13.41
N GLY A 70 -19.28 0.68 -13.54
CA GLY A 70 -19.97 0.11 -14.69
C GLY A 70 -21.37 0.70 -14.92
N GLU A 71 -22.14 0.91 -13.84
CA GLU A 71 -23.46 1.54 -13.89
C GLU A 71 -23.37 3.00 -14.36
N ARG A 72 -22.40 3.77 -13.85
CA ARG A 72 -22.18 5.17 -14.25
C ARG A 72 -21.77 5.27 -15.72
N GLU A 73 -20.92 4.37 -16.19
CA GLU A 73 -20.49 4.28 -17.58
C GLU A 73 -21.62 3.85 -18.53
N ALA A 74 -22.46 2.91 -18.11
CA ALA A 74 -23.66 2.55 -18.85
C ALA A 74 -24.63 3.73 -18.97
N ALA A 75 -24.81 4.50 -17.88
CA ALA A 75 -25.67 5.69 -17.87
C ALA A 75 -25.13 6.84 -18.75
N SER A 76 -23.81 6.94 -18.92
CA SER A 76 -23.17 7.93 -19.80
C SER A 76 -23.15 7.51 -21.28
N GLY A 77 -23.62 6.30 -21.59
CA GLY A 77 -23.62 5.74 -22.94
C GLY A 77 -22.32 5.06 -23.36
N SER A 78 -21.39 4.84 -22.42
CA SER A 78 -20.08 4.23 -22.64
C SER A 78 -19.96 2.90 -21.88
N ALA A 79 -20.95 2.02 -22.01
CA ALA A 79 -20.98 0.76 -21.27
C ALA A 79 -19.68 -0.05 -21.43
N VAL A 80 -19.05 -0.35 -20.31
CA VAL A 80 -17.80 -1.13 -20.23
C VAL A 80 -18.13 -2.49 -19.64
N SER A 81 -17.63 -3.57 -20.26
CA SER A 81 -17.77 -4.91 -19.71
C SER A 81 -16.70 -5.19 -18.64
N LEU A 82 -17.01 -6.10 -17.71
CA LEU A 82 -16.05 -6.52 -16.69
C LEU A 82 -14.80 -7.17 -17.33
N GLU A 83 -14.96 -7.84 -18.46
CA GLU A 83 -13.84 -8.43 -19.21
C GLU A 83 -12.90 -7.36 -19.77
N GLN A 84 -13.44 -6.25 -20.28
CA GLN A 84 -12.64 -5.12 -20.76
C GLN A 84 -11.86 -4.45 -19.62
N LEU A 85 -12.49 -4.30 -18.45
CA LEU A 85 -11.83 -3.79 -17.25
C LEU A 85 -10.71 -4.72 -16.81
N ALA A 86 -10.99 -6.02 -16.70
CA ALA A 86 -10.00 -7.03 -16.32
C ALA A 86 -8.82 -7.06 -17.30
N GLU A 87 -9.08 -7.02 -18.61
CA GLU A 87 -8.02 -6.99 -19.62
C GLU A 87 -7.14 -5.74 -19.48
N ALA A 88 -7.75 -4.56 -19.31
CA ALA A 88 -7.01 -3.32 -19.15
C ALA A 88 -6.13 -3.32 -17.90
N VAL A 89 -6.69 -3.74 -16.75
CA VAL A 89 -5.97 -3.82 -15.47
C VAL A 89 -4.85 -4.85 -15.53
N MET A 90 -5.11 -6.06 -16.06
CA MET A 90 -4.07 -7.10 -16.17
C MET A 90 -2.91 -6.66 -17.07
N LYS A 91 -3.21 -5.93 -18.16
CA LYS A 91 -2.19 -5.42 -19.08
C LYS A 91 -1.33 -4.34 -18.43
N GLU A 92 -1.92 -3.49 -17.60
CA GLU A 92 -1.18 -2.49 -16.82
C GLU A 92 -0.32 -3.18 -15.76
N TRP A 93 -0.88 -4.11 -14.99
CA TRP A 93 -0.19 -4.83 -13.92
C TRP A 93 1.01 -5.67 -14.42
N GLN A 94 0.96 -6.16 -15.66
CA GLN A 94 2.05 -6.90 -16.27
C GLN A 94 3.20 -6.03 -16.79
N GLN A 95 3.10 -4.69 -16.71
CA GLN A 95 4.17 -3.84 -17.19
C GLN A 95 5.43 -4.01 -16.31
N PRO A 96 6.63 -4.11 -16.92
CA PRO A 96 7.88 -4.33 -16.19
C PRO A 96 8.37 -3.09 -15.42
N GLN A 97 7.57 -2.04 -15.32
CA GLN A 97 7.93 -0.83 -14.57
C GLN A 97 7.41 -1.01 -13.15
N ASP A 98 8.28 -0.82 -12.16
CA ASP A 98 7.96 -0.83 -10.72
C ASP A 98 6.95 0.26 -10.28
N PHE A 99 6.28 0.91 -11.23
CA PHE A 99 5.32 1.98 -11.00
C PHE A 99 4.00 1.59 -11.68
N CYS A 100 3.00 1.20 -10.89
CA CYS A 100 1.62 1.24 -11.36
C CYS A 100 1.27 2.69 -11.68
N ARG A 101 0.98 3.00 -12.95
CA ARG A 101 0.64 4.36 -13.35
C ARG A 101 -0.70 4.82 -12.75
N TYR A 102 -1.60 3.87 -12.51
CA TYR A 102 -2.93 4.11 -12.00
C TYR A 102 -3.09 3.47 -10.62
N LEU A 103 -3.54 4.27 -9.65
CA LEU A 103 -3.85 3.85 -8.29
C LEU A 103 -4.87 2.69 -8.28
N CYS A 104 -5.88 2.76 -9.15
CA CYS A 104 -6.91 1.72 -9.26
C CYS A 104 -6.32 0.33 -9.54
N THR A 105 -5.18 0.25 -10.22
CA THR A 105 -4.53 -1.02 -10.55
C THR A 105 -4.09 -1.75 -9.30
N GLY A 106 -3.48 -1.05 -8.34
CA GLY A 106 -3.05 -1.66 -7.07
C GLY A 106 -4.24 -2.15 -6.24
N TYR A 107 -5.32 -1.36 -6.17
CA TYR A 107 -6.53 -1.77 -5.46
C TYR A 107 -7.21 -2.99 -6.09
N ILE A 108 -7.30 -3.02 -7.42
CA ILE A 108 -7.92 -4.15 -8.12
C ILE A 108 -7.02 -5.39 -8.05
N ALA A 109 -5.70 -5.25 -8.20
CA ALA A 109 -4.76 -6.36 -8.03
C ALA A 109 -4.89 -6.98 -6.63
N GLY A 110 -4.95 -6.14 -5.58
CA GLY A 110 -5.19 -6.59 -4.20
C GLY A 110 -6.57 -7.22 -3.97
N ALA A 111 -7.54 -7.01 -4.84
CA ALA A 111 -8.84 -7.68 -4.78
C ALA A 111 -8.87 -9.03 -5.50
N LEU A 112 -7.99 -9.21 -6.49
CA LEU A 112 -7.95 -10.40 -7.35
C LEU A 112 -6.96 -11.46 -6.84
N ASP A 113 -5.86 -11.03 -6.23
CA ASP A 113 -4.77 -11.89 -5.82
C ASP A 113 -4.37 -11.66 -4.35
N PHE A 114 -4.23 -12.76 -3.61
CA PHE A 114 -3.99 -12.70 -2.17
C PHE A 114 -2.58 -12.22 -1.83
N ASP A 115 -1.59 -12.50 -2.68
CA ASP A 115 -0.22 -12.00 -2.46
C ASP A 115 -0.14 -10.48 -2.72
N SER A 116 -0.82 -10.01 -3.76
CA SER A 116 -1.00 -8.59 -4.05
C SER A 116 -1.76 -7.87 -2.93
N PHE A 117 -2.76 -8.53 -2.34
CA PHE A 117 -3.47 -8.00 -1.16
C PHE A 117 -2.53 -7.82 0.04
N LYS A 118 -1.71 -8.84 0.33
CA LYS A 118 -0.73 -8.77 1.43
C LYS A 118 0.27 -7.63 1.21
N GLN A 119 0.73 -7.41 -0.02
CA GLN A 119 1.61 -6.29 -0.35
C GLN A 119 0.91 -4.95 -0.12
N LEU A 120 -0.32 -4.78 -0.60
CA LEU A 120 -1.10 -3.57 -0.35
C LEU A 120 -1.29 -3.30 1.15
N VAL A 121 -1.59 -4.34 1.92
CA VAL A 121 -1.72 -4.23 3.38
C VAL A 121 -0.40 -3.83 4.03
N ALA A 122 0.73 -4.41 3.60
CA ALA A 122 2.06 -4.03 4.08
C ALA A 122 2.34 -2.54 3.83
N ASP A 123 2.02 -2.05 2.62
CA ASP A 123 2.18 -0.64 2.26
C ASP A 123 1.32 0.28 3.14
N VAL A 124 0.06 -0.10 3.38
CA VAL A 124 -0.85 0.65 4.28
C VAL A 124 -0.31 0.67 5.71
N VAL A 125 0.18 -0.46 6.22
CA VAL A 125 0.78 -0.54 7.57
C VAL A 125 2.02 0.34 7.67
N ALA A 126 2.90 0.31 6.66
CA ALA A 126 4.12 1.11 6.63
C ALA A 126 3.83 2.63 6.60
N LEU A 127 2.75 3.04 5.92
CA LEU A 127 2.34 4.45 5.84
C LEU A 127 1.63 4.95 7.11
N THR A 128 0.96 4.05 7.85
CA THR A 128 0.15 4.42 9.02
C THR A 128 0.86 4.17 10.35
N THR A 129 1.83 3.26 10.39
CA THR A 129 2.62 2.96 11.57
C THR A 129 3.82 3.90 11.60
N TYR A 130 3.74 4.96 12.39
CA TYR A 130 4.94 5.68 12.78
C TYR A 130 5.82 4.78 13.65
N PRO A 131 7.13 4.68 13.42
CA PRO A 131 8.02 4.09 14.39
C PRO A 131 7.99 4.97 15.64
N VAL A 132 7.22 4.56 16.65
CA VAL A 132 7.30 5.12 17.99
C VAL A 132 8.62 4.60 18.56
N GLY A 133 9.70 5.34 18.33
CA GLY A 133 11.05 4.89 18.67
C GLY A 133 12.20 5.70 18.10
N ASP A 134 11.97 6.61 17.14
CA ASP A 134 12.93 7.70 16.87
C ASP A 134 12.68 8.86 17.86
N GLU A 135 12.50 8.50 19.12
CA GLU A 135 12.75 9.40 20.23
C GLU A 135 14.22 9.75 20.11
N ILE A 136 14.47 10.91 19.51
CA ILE A 136 15.65 11.74 19.66
C ILE A 136 16.17 11.44 21.06
N SER A 137 17.27 10.70 21.17
CA SER A 137 17.83 10.40 22.47
C SER A 137 18.19 11.75 23.08
N GLU A 138 17.39 12.23 24.03
CA GLU A 138 17.62 13.49 24.74
C GLU A 138 18.86 13.41 25.65
N ASP A 139 19.61 12.30 25.59
CA ASP A 139 20.90 12.10 26.24
C ASP A 139 22.12 12.42 25.36
N GLU A 140 21.95 13.00 24.17
CA GLU A 140 23.01 13.79 23.50
C GLU A 140 22.98 15.26 23.97
N ALA A 141 22.80 15.46 25.28
CA ALA A 141 23.19 16.69 25.94
C ALA A 141 24.72 16.76 26.01
N VAL A 142 25.31 17.25 24.93
CA VAL A 142 26.64 17.86 24.80
C VAL A 142 27.25 18.30 26.15
N SER A 143 28.36 17.68 26.58
CA SER A 143 29.65 18.40 26.69
C SER A 143 30.78 17.64 27.39
N VAL A 144 31.87 17.55 26.63
CA VAL A 144 33.29 17.59 27.00
C VAL A 144 33.86 16.39 27.76
N SER A 145 34.26 15.40 26.97
CA SER A 145 35.43 14.57 27.25
C SER A 145 36.68 15.45 27.26
N GLY A 146 37.11 15.88 28.44
CA GLY A 146 38.41 16.50 28.66
C GLY A 146 39.49 15.43 28.77
N SER A 147 39.95 14.91 27.64
CA SER A 147 41.16 14.09 27.55
C SER A 147 42.36 15.03 27.42
N ILE A 148 43.06 15.28 28.53
CA ILE A 148 44.43 15.81 28.50
C ILE A 148 45.34 14.65 28.91
N GLU A 149 45.87 13.97 27.91
CA GLU A 149 47.09 13.17 28.04
C GLU A 149 48.10 13.79 27.07
N GLU A 150 48.84 14.80 27.56
CA GLU A 150 50.07 15.25 26.92
C GLU A 150 51.21 14.42 27.53
N ASP A 151 51.53 13.32 26.84
CA ASP A 151 52.74 12.52 27.01
C ASP A 151 53.88 13.24 26.27
N ASP A 152 54.59 14.11 26.97
CA ASP A 152 55.70 14.90 26.44
C ASP A 152 57.04 14.19 26.75
N ASN A 153 57.50 13.48 25.73
CA ASN A 153 58.87 13.42 25.20
C ASN A 153 60.11 13.20 26.09
N GLU A 154 60.80 12.11 25.71
CA GLU A 154 62.22 12.02 25.30
C GLU A 154 63.35 12.26 26.32
N GLU A 155 64.06 11.15 26.57
CA GLU A 155 65.51 10.96 26.52
C GLU A 155 66.43 12.19 26.65
N GLU A 156 67.17 12.26 27.76
CA GLU A 156 68.65 12.34 27.79
C GLU A 156 69.11 12.32 29.25
N ASP A 157 69.75 11.23 29.69
CA ASP A 157 70.59 11.27 30.89
C ASP A 157 71.82 10.37 30.69
N ALA A 158 72.98 11.05 30.68
CA ALA A 158 74.37 10.58 30.80
C ALA A 158 75.15 10.18 29.54
#